data_AF-A0ABD5DTV5-F1
#
_entry.id   AF-A0ABD5DTV5-F1
#
_cell.length_a   1.000
_cell.length_b   1.000
_cell.length_c   1.000
_cell.angle_alpha   90.00
_cell.angle_beta   90.00
_cell.angle_gamma   90.00
#
_symmetry.space_group_name_H-M   'P 1'
#
loop_
_entity.id
_entity.type
_entity.pdbx_description
1 polymer ?
#
loop_
_entity_poly.entity_id
_entity_poly.type
_entity_poly.pdbx_seq_one_letter_code
_entity_poly.pdbx_strand_id
1 'polypeptide(L)'
;MVGIIIASRKQNEREISVPAAISAYLGVTEPAMYGINLKFRFPMLCAMIGSGLAGLLCGLNGVLANGIGVGGLPGILSIQPTYWQVYAMAMAIAVVVPIILTSVVYQ
;
A
#
# COMPACT_ATOMS: atom_id res chain seq x y z
N MET A 1 -0.79 4.96 5.69
CA MET A 1 -1.78 5.93 5.15
C MET A 1 -3.22 5.59 5.47
N VAL A 2 -3.87 4.61 4.82
CA VAL A 2 -5.31 4.31 5.06
C VAL A 2 -5.62 3.98 6.53
N GLY A 3 -4.75 3.23 7.21
CA GLY A 3 -4.88 2.98 8.64
C GLY A 3 -4.85 4.24 9.52
N ILE A 4 -4.11 5.28 9.12
CA ILE A 4 -4.04 6.58 9.82
C ILE A 4 -5.31 7.39 9.55
N ILE A 5 -5.87 7.32 8.34
CA ILE A 5 -7.15 8.00 7.99
C ILE A 5 -8.32 7.45 8.82
N ILE A 6 -8.27 6.16 9.14
CA ILE A 6 -9.28 5.48 9.95
C ILE A 6 -9.03 5.71 11.45
N ALA A 7 -7.78 5.63 11.91
CA ALA A 7 -7.44 5.77 13.33
C ALA A 7 -7.37 7.24 13.81
N SER A 8 -7.00 8.18 12.94
CA SER A 8 -6.83 9.58 13.33
C SER A 8 -8.17 10.32 13.40
N ARG A 9 -8.48 10.84 14.60
CA ARG A 9 -9.64 11.70 14.87
C ARG A 9 -9.40 13.18 14.54
N LYS A 10 -8.17 13.58 14.14
CA LYS A 10 -7.84 14.98 13.83
C LYS A 10 -8.22 15.33 12.39
N GLN A 11 -9.15 16.28 12.25
CA GLN A 11 -9.69 16.74 10.96
C GLN A 11 -8.60 17.25 10.00
N ASN A 12 -7.60 17.95 10.55
CA ASN A 12 -6.47 18.51 9.81
C ASN A 12 -5.58 17.43 9.15
N GLU A 13 -5.44 16.26 9.79
CA GLU A 13 -4.66 15.15 9.23
C GLU A 13 -5.44 14.43 8.13
N ARG A 14 -6.76 14.33 8.26
CA ARG A 14 -7.64 13.73 7.23
C ARG A 14 -7.66 14.55 5.94
N GLU A 15 -7.68 15.87 6.03
CA GLU A 15 -7.68 16.77 4.85
C GLU A 15 -6.43 16.59 3.98
N ILE A 16 -5.28 16.29 4.58
CA ILE A 16 -4.03 16.05 3.85
C ILE A 16 -3.92 14.57 3.41
N SER A 17 -4.42 13.65 4.24
CA SER A 17 -4.29 12.22 4.01
C SER A 17 -5.14 11.70 2.85
N VAL A 18 -6.36 12.22 2.68
CA VAL A 18 -7.28 11.79 1.63
C VAL A 18 -6.74 12.07 0.21
N PRO A 19 -6.36 13.30 -0.16
CA PRO A 19 -5.82 13.58 -1.50
C PRO A 19 -4.48 12.86 -1.73
N ALA A 20 -3.65 12.75 -0.70
CA ALA A 20 -2.40 12.01 -0.78
C ALA A 20 -2.62 10.50 -0.99
N ALA A 21 -3.63 9.90 -0.36
CA ALA A 21 -4.00 8.51 -0.59
C ALA A 21 -4.50 8.29 -2.02
N ILE A 22 -5.36 9.17 -2.55
CA ILE A 22 -5.84 9.11 -3.93
C ILE A 22 -4.66 9.19 -4.92
N SER A 23 -3.73 10.12 -4.70
CA SER A 23 -2.51 10.25 -5.50
C SER A 23 -1.68 8.95 -5.49
N ALA A 24 -1.50 8.35 -4.32
CA ALA A 24 -0.76 7.10 -4.18
C ALA A 24 -1.42 5.93 -4.92
N TYR A 25 -2.75 5.86 -4.91
CA TYR A 25 -3.51 4.87 -5.67
C TYR A 25 -3.35 5.00 -7.19
N LEU A 26 -3.17 6.23 -7.68
CA LEU A 26 -2.86 6.53 -9.08
C LEU A 26 -1.38 6.31 -9.44
N GLY A 27 -0.55 5.86 -8.48
CA GLY A 27 0.87 5.60 -8.69
C GLY A 27 1.82 6.74 -8.29
N VAL A 28 1.29 7.90 -7.91
CA VAL A 28 2.06 9.07 -7.46
C VAL A 28 2.16 9.03 -5.94
N THR A 29 3.23 8.42 -5.43
CA THR A 29 3.40 8.13 -4.00
C THR A 29 4.14 9.21 -3.20
N GLU A 30 4.74 10.21 -3.86
CA GLU A 30 5.44 11.30 -3.19
C GLU A 30 4.59 12.03 -2.13
N PRO A 31 3.36 12.49 -2.43
CA PRO A 31 2.56 13.22 -1.43
C PRO A 31 2.19 12.33 -0.24
N ALA A 32 2.04 11.03 -0.46
CA ALA A 32 1.72 10.09 0.62
C ALA A 32 2.93 9.76 1.50
N MET A 33 4.08 9.58 0.86
CA MET A 33 5.33 9.25 1.54
C MET A 33 5.80 10.45 2.38
N TYR A 34 5.90 11.63 1.79
CA TYR A 34 6.39 12.84 2.45
C TYR A 34 5.35 13.51 3.35
N GLY A 35 4.06 13.46 3.00
CA GLY A 35 3.02 14.15 3.76
C GLY A 35 2.75 13.54 5.13
N ILE A 36 2.67 12.20 5.20
CA ILE A 36 2.20 11.50 6.42
C ILE A 36 3.07 10.30 6.80
N ASN A 37 3.45 9.43 5.85
CA ASN A 37 4.19 8.21 6.22
C ASN A 37 5.58 8.51 6.82
N LEU A 38 6.34 9.47 6.27
CA LEU A 38 7.64 9.89 6.80
C LEU A 38 7.53 10.80 8.03
N LYS A 39 6.46 11.61 8.13
CA LYS A 39 6.21 12.49 9.29
C LYS A 39 6.13 11.68 10.59
N PHE A 40 5.44 10.54 10.54
CA PHE A 40 5.31 9.65 11.69
C PHE A 40 6.34 8.51 11.71
N ARG A 41 6.99 8.17 10.59
CA ARG A 41 7.96 7.06 10.42
C ARG A 41 7.41 5.65 10.69
N PHE A 42 6.63 5.42 11.75
CA PHE A 42 5.99 4.15 12.08
C PHE A 42 5.10 3.60 10.94
N PRO A 43 4.28 4.43 10.27
CA PRO A 43 3.43 3.95 9.18
C PRO A 43 4.22 3.50 7.95
N MET A 44 5.40 4.06 7.73
CA MET A 44 6.30 3.63 6.66
C MET A 44 6.82 2.22 6.94
N LEU A 45 7.24 1.94 8.19
CA LEU A 45 7.71 0.61 8.58
C LEU A 45 6.60 -0.45 8.44
N CYS A 46 5.38 -0.11 8.87
CA CYS A 46 4.21 -0.98 8.74
C CYS A 46 3.90 -1.29 7.26
N ALA A 47 4.01 -0.27 6.38
CA ALA A 47 3.85 -0.44 4.94
C ALA A 47 4.91 -1.36 4.34
N MET A 48 6.19 -1.19 4.72
CA MET A 48 7.29 -2.02 4.24
C MET A 48 7.09 -3.50 4.59
N ILE A 49 6.61 -3.81 5.80
CA ILE A 49 6.35 -5.20 6.23
C ILE A 49 5.23 -5.83 5.39
N GLY A 50 4.12 -5.11 5.17
CA GLY A 50 3.03 -5.62 4.34
C GLY A 50 3.42 -5.82 2.88
N SER A 51 4.19 -4.89 2.30
CA SER A 51 4.74 -5.04 0.95
C SER A 51 5.74 -6.19 0.86
N GLY A 52 6.54 -6.43 1.90
CA GLY A 52 7.47 -7.57 1.96
C GLY A 52 6.74 -8.93 1.96
N LEU A 53 5.68 -9.06 2.74
CA LEU A 53 4.84 -10.28 2.76
C LEU A 53 4.14 -10.52 1.41
N ALA A 54 3.61 -9.47 0.79
CA ALA A 54 3.00 -9.55 -0.53
C ALA A 54 4.03 -9.96 -1.60
N GLY A 55 5.22 -9.36 -1.57
CA GLY A 55 6.32 -9.70 -2.47
C GLY A 55 6.80 -11.14 -2.28
N LEU A 56 6.86 -11.62 -1.04
CA LEU A 56 7.22 -13.00 -0.71
C LEU A 56 6.20 -13.99 -1.28
N LEU A 57 4.90 -13.71 -1.17
CA LEU A 57 3.87 -14.55 -1.79
C LEU A 57 3.97 -14.58 -3.32
N CYS A 58 4.17 -13.43 -3.96
CA CYS A 58 4.38 -13.37 -5.40
C CYS A 58 5.65 -14.14 -5.82
N GLY A 59 6.74 -14.01 -5.06
CA GLY A 59 8.00 -14.70 -5.32
C GLY A 59 7.92 -16.21 -5.17
N LEU A 60 7.25 -16.70 -4.11
CA LEU A 60 7.06 -18.14 -3.88
C LEU A 60 6.17 -18.80 -4.95
N ASN A 61 5.20 -18.06 -5.49
CA ASN A 61 4.30 -18.55 -6.54
C ASN A 61 4.84 -18.31 -7.96
N GLY A 62 6.05 -17.77 -8.09
CA GLY A 62 6.67 -17.51 -9.40
C GLY A 62 5.86 -16.54 -10.27
N VAL A 63 5.21 -15.54 -9.67
CA VAL A 63 4.36 -14.59 -10.40
C VAL A 63 5.22 -13.79 -11.38
N LEU A 64 5.00 -14.01 -12.67
CA LEU A 64 5.71 -13.33 -13.75
C LEU A 64 4.94 -12.10 -14.22
N ALA A 65 5.64 -10.98 -14.34
CA ALA A 65 5.14 -9.76 -14.98
C ALA A 65 5.45 -9.81 -16.49
N ASN A 66 4.46 -9.51 -17.33
CA ASN A 66 4.63 -9.34 -18.77
C ASN A 66 5.40 -8.06 -19.15
N GLY A 67 5.53 -7.11 -18.23
CA GLY A 67 6.26 -5.87 -18.44
C GLY A 67 6.48 -5.10 -17.13
N ILE A 68 7.48 -4.23 -17.14
CA ILE A 68 7.79 -3.30 -16.06
C ILE A 68 7.22 -1.94 -16.49
N GLY A 69 6.37 -1.30 -15.67
CA GLY A 69 5.99 0.09 -15.96
C GLY A 69 4.61 0.55 -15.52
N VAL A 70 3.71 -0.34 -15.06
CA VAL A 70 2.41 0.09 -14.54
C VAL A 70 2.44 0.11 -13.01
N GLY A 71 2.48 1.30 -12.43
CA GLY A 71 2.44 1.53 -10.98
C GLY A 71 1.01 1.79 -10.46
N GLY A 72 0.81 1.67 -9.14
CA GLY A 72 -0.48 1.92 -8.49
C GLY A 72 -1.52 0.79 -8.68
N LEU A 73 -2.80 1.14 -8.57
CA LEU A 73 -3.93 0.23 -8.86
C LEU A 73 -3.85 -0.49 -10.23
N PRO A 74 -3.42 0.17 -11.34
CA PRO A 74 -3.36 -0.51 -12.62
C PRO A 74 -2.18 -1.50 -12.75
N GLY A 75 -1.33 -1.66 -11.73
CA GLY A 75 -0.19 -2.61 -11.75
C GLY A 75 -0.59 -4.06 -12.00
N ILE A 76 -1.84 -4.45 -11.73
CA ILE A 76 -2.38 -5.77 -12.08
C ILE A 76 -2.34 -6.06 -13.59
N LEU A 77 -2.38 -5.01 -14.43
CA LEU A 77 -2.32 -5.13 -15.88
C LEU A 77 -0.93 -5.53 -16.40
N SER A 78 0.12 -5.36 -15.59
CA SER A 78 1.46 -5.86 -15.91
C SER A 78 1.67 -7.34 -15.56
N ILE A 79 0.76 -7.97 -14.82
CA ILE A 79 0.88 -9.37 -14.37
C ILE A 79 0.21 -10.29 -15.40
N GLN A 80 0.79 -11.47 -15.65
CA GLN A 80 0.12 -12.49 -16.47
C GLN A 80 -1.26 -12.87 -15.90
N PRO A 81 -2.32 -12.98 -16.73
CA PRO A 81 -3.67 -13.28 -16.25
C PRO A 81 -3.77 -14.55 -15.41
N THR A 82 -2.92 -15.54 -15.67
CA THR A 82 -2.82 -16.79 -14.91
C THR A 82 -2.52 -16.57 -13.42
N TYR A 83 -1.78 -15.51 -13.08
CA TYR A 83 -1.38 -15.20 -11.71
C TYR A 83 -2.24 -14.10 -11.06
N TRP A 84 -3.30 -13.62 -11.73
CA TRP A 84 -4.15 -12.55 -11.19
C TRP A 84 -4.75 -12.88 -9.83
N GLN A 85 -5.13 -14.14 -9.58
CA GLN A 85 -5.66 -14.56 -8.27
C GLN A 85 -4.61 -14.44 -7.16
N VAL A 86 -3.40 -14.93 -7.41
CA VAL A 86 -2.29 -14.85 -6.43
C VAL A 86 -1.89 -13.39 -6.21
N TYR A 87 -1.83 -12.60 -7.28
CA TYR A 87 -1.53 -11.17 -7.20
C TYR A 87 -2.61 -10.39 -6.45
N ALA A 88 -3.89 -10.69 -6.66
CA ALA A 88 -4.98 -10.10 -5.89
C ALA A 88 -4.87 -10.42 -4.39
N MET A 89 -4.48 -11.65 -4.06
CA MET A 89 -4.26 -12.07 -2.67
C MET A 89 -3.04 -11.37 -2.04
N ALA A 90 -1.95 -11.23 -2.80
CA ALA A 90 -0.78 -10.45 -2.39
C ALA A 90 -1.12 -8.97 -2.19
N MET A 91 -1.90 -8.37 -3.09
CA MET A 91 -2.39 -6.99 -2.96
C MET A 91 -3.29 -6.82 -1.73
N ALA A 92 -4.17 -7.79 -1.45
CA ALA A 92 -4.98 -7.77 -0.24
C ALA A 92 -4.09 -7.75 1.02
N ILE A 93 -3.02 -8.55 1.05
CA ILE A 93 -2.07 -8.58 2.16
C ILE A 93 -1.27 -7.27 2.27
N ALA A 94 -0.82 -6.72 1.14
CA ALA A 94 -0.12 -5.43 1.08
C ALA A 94 -0.99 -4.26 1.58
N VAL A 95 -2.32 -4.38 1.55
CA VAL A 95 -3.25 -3.37 2.04
C VAL A 95 -3.66 -3.65 3.49
N VAL A 96 -4.08 -4.88 3.78
CA VAL A 96 -4.64 -5.26 5.09
C VAL A 96 -3.58 -5.26 6.18
N VAL A 97 -2.40 -5.83 5.93
CA VAL A 97 -1.34 -5.94 6.96
C VAL A 97 -0.87 -4.55 7.42
N PRO A 98 -0.53 -3.60 6.54
CA PRO A 98 -0.16 -2.26 6.97
C PRO A 98 -1.30 -1.51 7.63
N ILE A 99 -2.55 -1.70 7.18
CA ILE A 99 -3.70 -1.05 7.81
C ILE A 99 -3.81 -1.51 9.27
N ILE A 100 -3.85 -2.82 9.52
CA ILE A 100 -3.99 -3.40 10.86
C ILE A 100 -2.84 -2.93 11.76
N LEU A 101 -1.59 -3.11 11.32
CA LEU A 101 -0.40 -2.69 12.05
C LEU A 101 -0.44 -1.20 12.38
N THR A 102 -0.79 -0.35 11.41
CA THR A 102 -0.85 1.10 11.62
C THR A 102 -1.96 1.47 12.60
N SER A 103 -3.14 0.83 12.54
CA SER A 103 -4.23 1.11 13.49
C SER A 103 -3.92 0.65 14.92
N VAL A 104 -3.16 -0.43 15.11
CA VAL A 104 -2.72 -0.88 16.44
C VAL A 104 -1.63 0.02 17.01
N VAL A 105 -0.67 0.45 16.19
CA VAL A 105 0.45 1.31 16.62
C VAL A 105 0.02 2.77 16.84
N TYR A 106 -1.09 3.20 16.24
CA TYR A 106 -1.61 4.58 16.34
C TYR A 106 -2.62 4.77 17.50
N GLN A 107 -2.96 3.72 18.25
CA GLN A 107 -3.69 3.85 19.52
C GLN A 107 -2.83 4.55 20.58
#